data_AF-P16362-F1
#
_entry.id   AF-P16362-F1
#
_cell.length_a   1.000
_cell.length_b   1.000
_cell.length_c   1.000
_cell.angle_alpha   90.00
_cell.angle_beta   90.00
_cell.angle_gamma   90.00
#
_symmetry.space_group_name_H-M   'P 1'
#
loop_
_entity.id
_entity.type
_entity.pdbx_description
1 polymer ?
#
loop_
_entity_poly.entity_id
_entity_poly.type
_entity_poly.pdbx_seq_one_letter_code
_entity_poly.pdbx_strand_id
1 'polypeptide(L)' 'TALLLAAHYTADTSLAFASVTHMCRNVQFGWLIRNLHANGASFFFICIYLHIGRGLYYGSYLNKETWNIGVILLLTLMA' A
#
# COMPACT_ATOMS: atom_id res chain seq x y z
N THR A 1 7.03 0.20 6.26
CA THR A 1 8.01 0.22 5.15
C THR A 1 8.11 1.58 4.50
N ALA A 2 6.99 2.25 4.18
CA ALA A 2 6.96 3.58 3.53
C ALA A 2 7.89 4.63 4.18
N LEU A 3 7.81 4.81 5.50
CA LEU A 3 8.64 5.79 6.22
C LEU A 3 10.15 5.54 6.05
N LEU A 4 10.57 4.28 6.05
CA LEU A 4 11.97 3.91 5.84
C LEU A 4 12.42 4.21 4.40
N LEU A 5 11.54 4.01 3.42
CA LEU A 5 11.84 4.36 2.02
C LEU A 5 11.90 5.88 1.83
N ALA A 6 10.96 6.61 2.45
CA ALA A 6 10.88 8.07 2.36
C ALA A 6 12.13 8.77 2.90
N ALA A 7 12.78 8.21 3.94
CA ALA A 7 14.04 8.73 4.47
C ALA A 7 15.22 8.67 3.49
N HIS A 8 15.12 7.85 2.42
CA HIS A 8 16.15 7.69 1.40
C HIS A 8 15.71 8.16 0.00
N TYR A 9 14.47 8.60 -0.15
CA TYR A 9 13.91 9.05 -1.42
C TYR A 9 14.14 10.54 -1.63
N THR A 10 14.41 10.94 -2.87
CA THR A 10 14.54 12.35 -3.26
C THR A 10 13.43 12.72 -4.24
N ALA A 11 12.57 13.67 -3.84
CA ALA A 11 11.44 14.15 -4.63
C ALA A 11 11.84 15.23 -5.64
N ASP A 12 12.87 14.96 -6.43
CA ASP A 12 13.32 15.79 -7.55
C ASP A 12 13.31 14.96 -8.85
N THR A 13 12.82 15.52 -9.95
CA THR A 13 12.62 14.77 -11.21
C THR A 13 13.92 14.22 -11.79
N SER A 14 15.06 14.88 -11.54
CA SER A 14 16.37 14.43 -12.01
C SER A 14 17.00 13.34 -11.12
N LEU A 15 16.55 13.23 -9.85
CA LEU A 15 17.14 12.32 -8.86
C LEU A 15 16.20 11.19 -8.42
N ALA A 16 14.90 11.26 -8.68
CA ALA A 16 13.90 10.31 -8.16
C ALA A 16 14.26 8.85 -8.46
N PHE A 17 14.54 8.53 -9.73
CA PHE A 17 14.93 7.17 -10.12
C PHE A 17 16.29 6.76 -9.52
N ALA A 18 17.26 7.67 -9.51
CA ALA A 18 18.58 7.42 -8.92
C ALA A 18 18.48 7.13 -7.42
N SER A 19 17.62 7.84 -6.68
CA SER A 19 17.40 7.61 -5.24
C SER A 19 16.84 6.22 -4.94
N VAL A 20 15.90 5.72 -5.76
CA VAL A 20 15.34 4.36 -5.61
C VAL A 20 16.39 3.28 -5.89
N THR A 21 17.23 3.47 -6.91
CA THR A 21 18.31 2.52 -7.23
C THR A 21 19.42 2.57 -6.17
N HIS A 22 19.76 3.76 -5.67
CA HIS A 22 20.67 3.96 -4.55
C HIS A 22 20.17 3.21 -3.31
N MET A 23 18.89 3.36 -2.96
CA MET A 23 18.29 2.66 -1.83
C MET A 23 18.37 1.13 -1.98
N CYS A 24 18.09 0.60 -3.16
CA CYS A 24 18.15 -0.86 -3.36
C CYS A 24 19.58 -1.41 -3.29
N ARG A 25 20.60 -0.60 -3.63
CA ARG A 25 22.00 -1.05 -3.73
C ARG A 25 22.85 -0.74 -2.50
N ASN A 26 22.64 0.42 -1.88
CA ASN A 26 23.55 0.98 -0.88
C ASN A 26 22.95 1.08 0.53
N VAL A 27 21.63 1.04 0.67
CA VAL A 27 20.98 1.02 1.99
C VAL A 27 20.91 -0.42 2.48
N GLN A 28 21.33 -0.68 3.73
CA GLN A 28 21.24 -2.01 4.33
C GLN A 28 19.79 -2.50 4.32
N PHE A 29 19.57 -3.67 3.72
CA PHE A 29 18.23 -4.23 3.47
C PHE A 29 17.28 -3.34 2.64
N GLY A 30 17.78 -2.30 1.98
CA GLY A 30 16.94 -1.37 1.21
C GLY A 30 16.18 -2.08 0.09
N TRP A 31 16.80 -3.07 -0.57
CA TRP A 31 16.12 -3.93 -1.54
C TRP A 31 14.93 -4.68 -0.92
N LEU A 32 15.10 -5.21 0.30
CA LEU A 32 14.05 -5.98 0.99
C LEU A 32 12.90 -5.05 1.39
N ILE A 33 13.20 -3.90 1.99
CA ILE A 33 12.19 -2.92 2.40
C ILE A 33 11.39 -2.43 1.18
N ARG A 34 12.07 -2.17 0.05
CA ARG A 34 11.43 -1.75 -1.21
C ARG A 34 10.51 -2.84 -1.75
N ASN A 35 10.97 -4.09 -1.77
CA ASN A 35 10.16 -5.23 -2.20
C ASN A 35 8.96 -5.48 -1.27
N LEU A 36 9.13 -5.35 0.05
CA LEU A 36 8.04 -5.48 1.02
C LEU A 36 6.99 -4.40 0.83
N HIS A 37 7.37 -3.15 0.54
CA HIS A 37 6.40 -2.09 0.27
C HIS A 37 5.63 -2.34 -1.03
N ALA A 38 6.33 -2.71 -2.11
CA ALA A 38 5.72 -2.98 -3.40
C ALA A 38 4.76 -4.19 -3.36
N ASN A 39 5.22 -5.34 -2.85
CA ASN A 39 4.38 -6.53 -2.72
C ASN A 39 3.30 -6.36 -1.63
N GLY A 40 3.59 -5.56 -0.60
CA GLY A 40 2.63 -5.21 0.43
C GLY A 40 1.41 -4.48 -0.12
N ALA A 41 1.58 -3.63 -1.15
CA ALA A 41 0.46 -2.99 -1.83
C ALA A 41 -0.46 -4.02 -2.50
N SER A 42 0.09 -4.99 -3.24
CA SER A 42 -0.70 -6.07 -3.85
C SER A 42 -1.38 -6.95 -2.80
N PHE A 43 -0.69 -7.28 -1.71
CA PHE A 43 -1.28 -8.02 -0.59
C PHE A 43 -2.45 -7.27 0.04
N PHE A 44 -2.35 -5.94 0.16
CA PHE A 44 -3.45 -5.10 0.66
C PHE A 44 -4.70 -5.23 -0.20
N PHE A 45 -4.56 -5.23 -1.53
CA PHE A 45 -5.68 -5.45 -2.45
C PHE A 45 -6.25 -6.87 -2.38
N ILE A 46 -5.42 -7.90 -2.19
CA ILE A 46 -5.92 -9.26 -1.95
C ILE A 46 -6.80 -9.28 -0.69
N CYS A 47 -6.32 -8.70 0.41
CA CYS A 47 -7.07 -8.63 1.67
C CYS A 47 -8.38 -7.85 1.52
N ILE A 48 -8.38 -6.71 0.84
CA ILE A 48 -9.58 -5.88 0.71
C ILE A 48 -10.65 -6.57 -0.15
N TYR A 49 -10.27 -7.25 -1.23
CA TYR A 49 -11.22 -7.98 -2.07
C TYR A 49 -11.83 -9.17 -1.32
N LEU A 50 -11.05 -9.92 -0.54
CA LEU A 50 -11.58 -10.95 0.35
C LEU A 50 -12.50 -10.36 1.43
N HIS A 51 -12.14 -9.21 1.98
CA HIS A 51 -12.95 -8.52 2.99
C HIS A 51 -14.31 -8.07 2.44
N ILE A 52 -14.33 -7.49 1.23
CA ILE A 52 -15.54 -7.11 0.50
C ILE A 52 -16.38 -8.35 0.18
N GLY A 53 -15.76 -9.41 -0.37
CA GLY A 53 -16.43 -10.67 -0.69
C GLY A 53 -17.10 -11.30 0.54
N ARG A 54 -16.42 -11.31 1.69
CA ARG A 54 -17.00 -11.74 2.97
C ARG A 54 -18.18 -10.86 3.36
N GLY A 55 -18.05 -9.54 3.25
CA GLY A 55 -19.12 -8.61 3.59
C GLY A 55 -20.39 -8.78 2.74
N LEU A 56 -20.22 -9.15 1.46
CA LEU A 56 -21.32 -9.50 0.56
C LEU A 56 -21.93 -10.86 0.90
N TYR A 57 -21.10 -11.89 1.11
CA TYR A 57 -21.57 -13.26 1.38
C TYR A 57 -22.39 -13.37 2.68
N TYR A 58 -21.97 -12.68 3.74
CA TYR A 58 -22.63 -12.72 5.06
C TYR A 58 -23.62 -11.58 5.30
N GLY A 59 -23.95 -10.77 4.29
CA GLY A 59 -24.89 -9.65 4.46
C GLY A 59 -24.38 -8.55 5.39
N SER A 60 -23.07 -8.45 5.63
CA SER A 60 -22.49 -7.45 6.56
C SER A 60 -22.68 -6.02 6.08
N TYR A 61 -22.97 -5.81 4.79
CA TYR A 61 -23.34 -4.52 4.23
C TYR A 61 -24.64 -3.92 4.81
N LEU A 62 -25.45 -4.73 5.51
CA LEU A 62 -26.64 -4.24 6.22
C LEU A 62 -26.27 -3.27 7.37
N ASN A 63 -25.04 -3.36 7.91
CA ASN A 63 -24.47 -2.32 8.75
C ASN A 63 -23.97 -1.16 7.88
N LYS A 64 -24.91 -0.29 7.49
CA LYS A 64 -24.70 0.77 6.50
C LYS A 64 -23.59 1.75 6.87
N GLU A 65 -23.50 2.17 8.13
CA GLU A 65 -22.46 3.10 8.57
C GLU A 65 -21.07 2.50 8.39
N THR A 66 -20.89 1.25 8.85
CA THR A 66 -19.62 0.53 8.69
C THR A 66 -19.29 0.27 7.22
N TRP A 67 -20.29 -0.11 6.42
CA TRP A 67 -20.11 -0.36 5.00
C TRP A 67 -19.71 0.90 4.23
N ASN A 68 -20.38 2.03 4.49
CA ASN A 68 -20.06 3.30 3.84
C ASN A 68 -18.66 3.79 4.20
N ILE A 69 -18.24 3.66 5.47
CA ILE A 69 -16.84 3.91 5.87
C ILE A 69 -15.89 2.96 5.13
N GLY A 70 -16.25 1.68 5.00
CA GLY A 70 -15.49 0.70 4.23
C GLY A 70 -15.31 1.09 2.75
N VAL A 71 -16.35 1.63 2.11
CA VAL A 71 -16.28 2.16 0.74
C VAL A 71 -15.36 3.37 0.67
N ILE A 72 -15.43 4.30 1.63
CA ILE A 72 -14.50 5.44 1.71
C ILE A 72 -13.05 4.93 1.86
N LEU A 73 -12.80 3.95 2.74
CA LEU A 73 -11.48 3.33 2.92
C LEU A 73 -10.97 2.68 1.62
N LEU A 74 -11.84 2.01 0.85
CA LEU A 74 -11.49 1.47 -0.46
C LEU A 74 -11.09 2.57 -1.45
N LEU A 75 -11.87 3.66 -1.52
CA LEU A 75 -11.55 4.79 -2.39
C LEU A 75 -10.24 5.48 -1.97
N THR A 76 -10.00 5.65 -0.67
CA THR A 76 -8.75 6.20 -0.12
C THR A 76 -7.55 5.28 -0.40
N LEU A 77 -7.72 3.96 -0.42
CA LEU A 77 -6.65 3.02 -0.78
C LEU A 77 -6.28 3.11 -2.27
N MET A 78 -7.26 3.38 -3.15
CA MET A 78 -7.04 3.47 -4.59
C MET A 78 -6.44 4.81 -5.03
N ALA A 79 -6.62 5.86 -4.23
CA ALA A 79 -6.06 7.19 -4.45
C ALA A 79 -4.57 7.24 -4.11
#